data_AF-A0A947B0D8-F1
#
_entry.id   AF-A0A947B0D8-F1
#
_cell.length_a   1.000
_cell.length_b   1.000
_cell.length_c   1.000
_cell.angle_alpha   90.00
_cell.angle_beta   90.00
_cell.angle_gamma   90.00
#
_symmetry.space_group_name_H-M   'P 1'
#
loop_
_entity.id
_entity.type
_entity.pdbx_description
1 polymer ?
#
loop_
_entity_poly.entity_id
_entity_poly.type
_entity_poly.pdbx_seq_one_letter_code
_entity_poly.pdbx_strand_id
1 'polypeptide(L)'
;MSISETMKSMSQQARAASRLMARAHSEAKNLALREMAALLRQHRTEIQAENSKDVAAAEAELGAAKIDRLRITDKVLEDMAIGLEEVAQLSDPVGSIGKMWTRPNGMQVGRMTIPLGVIGIIYESRPNVTVDAAGLCLKAGNAVILRGGSEAINSNSCLASILQEALKKGGLPGEAVQVVSTTDRQAVTELLKQEENIDLIIPRGGESLIRFVVENAHMPVLKHYKGVCHIFVDASADVTMAETICMNAKVQRPGVCNAMETL
;
A
#
# COMPACT_ATOMS: atom_id res chain seq x y z
N MET A 1 27.30 -3.68 3.31
CA MET A 1 26.58 -2.63 4.06
C MET A 1 25.85 -3.29 5.21
N SER A 2 25.85 -2.67 6.37
CA SER A 2 24.99 -3.08 7.48
C SER A 2 23.51 -2.88 7.13
N ILE A 3 22.59 -3.52 7.86
CA ILE A 3 21.14 -3.33 7.67
C ILE A 3 20.75 -1.85 7.82
N SER A 4 21.34 -1.17 8.81
CA SER A 4 21.11 0.25 9.06
C SER A 4 21.54 1.12 7.87
N GLU A 5 22.74 0.87 7.31
CA GLU A 5 23.23 1.58 6.12
C GLU A 5 22.33 1.34 4.90
N THR A 6 21.86 0.11 4.71
CA THR A 6 20.95 -0.23 3.61
C THR A 6 19.62 0.49 3.75
N MET A 7 18.99 0.47 4.94
CA MET A 7 17.71 1.16 5.17
C MET A 7 17.84 2.68 5.02
N LYS A 8 18.95 3.25 5.48
CA LYS A 8 19.26 4.67 5.29
C LYS A 8 19.41 5.02 3.81
N SER A 9 20.19 4.24 3.07
CA SER A 9 20.41 4.45 1.63
C SER A 9 19.09 4.37 0.85
N MET A 10 18.28 3.33 1.08
CA MET A 10 16.96 3.19 0.47
C MET A 10 16.04 4.38 0.78
N SER A 11 16.05 4.84 2.03
CA SER A 11 15.24 5.99 2.47
C SER A 11 15.68 7.29 1.80
N GLN A 12 16.99 7.51 1.67
CA GLN A 12 17.54 8.67 0.94
C GLN A 12 17.19 8.64 -0.55
N GLN A 13 17.26 7.46 -1.18
CA GLN A 13 16.86 7.28 -2.58
C GLN A 13 15.37 7.54 -2.78
N ALA A 14 14.51 7.04 -1.88
CA ALA A 14 13.08 7.30 -1.91
C ALA A 14 12.77 8.79 -1.73
N ARG A 15 13.51 9.47 -0.85
CA ARG A 15 13.39 10.93 -0.63
C ARG A 15 13.82 11.74 -1.84
N ALA A 16 14.83 11.29 -2.57
CA ALA A 16 15.21 11.92 -3.84
C ALA A 16 14.13 11.69 -4.92
N ALA A 17 13.64 10.45 -5.04
CA ALA A 17 12.60 10.10 -5.99
C ALA A 17 11.27 10.81 -5.71
N SER A 18 10.88 10.99 -4.44
CA SER A 18 9.63 11.68 -4.08
C SER A 18 9.61 13.14 -4.55
N ARG A 19 10.75 13.82 -4.56
CA ARG A 19 10.87 15.19 -5.08
C ARG A 19 10.63 15.25 -6.60
N LEU A 20 11.03 14.22 -7.33
CA LEU A 20 10.77 14.10 -8.76
C LEU A 20 9.29 13.73 -9.00
N MET A 21 8.76 12.77 -8.24
CA MET A 21 7.36 12.35 -8.30
C MET A 21 6.39 13.50 -8.00
N ALA A 22 6.72 14.39 -7.06
CA ALA A 22 5.90 15.55 -6.73
C ALA A 22 5.78 16.56 -7.89
N ARG A 23 6.68 16.50 -8.87
CA ARG A 23 6.68 17.35 -10.09
C ARG A 23 6.20 16.60 -11.33
N ALA A 24 5.94 15.30 -11.21
CA ALA A 24 5.55 14.47 -12.33
C ALA A 24 4.15 14.85 -12.83
N HIS A 25 4.01 14.97 -14.15
CA HIS A 25 2.73 15.19 -14.79
C HIS A 25 1.79 14.00 -14.58
N SER A 26 0.48 14.29 -14.53
CA SER A 26 -0.57 13.29 -14.37
C SER A 26 -0.50 12.21 -15.46
N GLU A 27 -0.17 12.60 -16.69
CA GLU A 27 -0.02 11.71 -17.84
C GLU A 27 1.11 10.69 -17.64
N ALA A 28 2.27 11.13 -17.13
CA ALA A 28 3.40 10.24 -16.86
C ALA A 28 3.07 9.22 -15.75
N LYS A 29 2.41 9.69 -14.68
CA LYS A 29 1.93 8.81 -13.59
C LYS A 29 0.92 7.79 -14.11
N ASN A 30 -0.06 8.24 -14.90
CA ASN A 30 -1.08 7.36 -15.48
C ASN A 30 -0.51 6.37 -16.48
N LEU A 31 0.47 6.78 -17.30
CA LEU A 31 1.18 5.89 -18.22
C LEU A 31 1.91 4.80 -17.44
N ALA A 32 2.69 5.17 -16.41
CA ALA A 32 3.39 4.19 -15.59
C ALA A 32 2.43 3.17 -14.95
N LEU A 33 1.28 3.61 -14.43
CA LEU A 33 0.27 2.70 -13.86
C LEU A 33 -0.29 1.70 -14.87
N ARG A 34 -0.55 2.15 -16.12
CA ARG A 34 -1.02 1.26 -17.20
C ARG A 34 0.08 0.30 -17.66
N GLU A 35 1.32 0.77 -17.73
CA GLU A 35 2.49 -0.08 -18.02
C GLU A 35 2.70 -1.12 -16.93
N MET A 36 2.47 -0.78 -15.65
CA MET A 36 2.49 -1.75 -14.56
C MET A 36 1.46 -2.86 -14.79
N ALA A 37 0.21 -2.49 -15.10
CA ALA A 37 -0.85 -3.47 -15.37
C ALA A 37 -0.51 -4.38 -16.56
N ALA A 38 0.01 -3.82 -17.65
CA ALA A 38 0.43 -4.57 -18.82
C ALA A 38 1.59 -5.53 -18.50
N LEU A 39 2.61 -5.05 -17.78
CA LEU A 39 3.76 -5.87 -17.40
C LEU A 39 3.39 -6.98 -16.42
N LEU A 40 2.49 -6.75 -15.45
CA LEU A 40 2.01 -7.81 -14.57
C LEU A 40 1.38 -8.96 -15.38
N ARG A 41 0.58 -8.64 -16.40
CA ARG A 41 -0.02 -9.64 -17.30
C ARG A 41 1.04 -10.33 -18.16
N GLN A 42 2.01 -9.58 -18.69
CA GLN A 42 3.11 -10.12 -19.50
C GLN A 42 4.00 -11.08 -18.71
N HIS A 43 4.33 -10.75 -17.47
CA HIS A 43 5.20 -11.52 -16.59
C HIS A 43 4.44 -12.51 -15.69
N ARG A 44 3.17 -12.82 -16.01
CA ARG A 44 2.32 -13.72 -15.22
C ARG A 44 3.01 -15.02 -14.83
N THR A 45 3.62 -15.71 -15.80
CA THR A 45 4.29 -17.00 -15.56
C THR A 45 5.46 -16.87 -14.59
N GLU A 46 6.23 -15.79 -14.69
CA GLU A 46 7.36 -15.51 -13.80
C GLU A 46 6.87 -15.21 -12.37
N ILE A 47 5.88 -14.32 -12.23
CA ILE A 47 5.28 -13.96 -10.93
C ILE A 47 4.75 -15.21 -10.23
N GLN A 48 4.04 -16.08 -10.96
CA GLN A 48 3.47 -17.31 -10.39
C GLN A 48 4.53 -18.34 -10.04
N ALA A 49 5.62 -18.40 -10.80
CA ALA A 49 6.76 -19.26 -10.47
C ALA A 49 7.44 -18.81 -9.16
N GLU A 50 7.69 -17.51 -9.00
CA GLU A 50 8.25 -16.97 -7.75
C GLU A 50 7.30 -17.12 -6.56
N ASN A 51 5.99 -16.90 -6.78
CA ASN A 51 4.99 -17.11 -5.74
C ASN A 51 4.85 -18.58 -5.32
N SER A 52 5.04 -19.52 -6.24
CA SER A 52 5.00 -20.95 -5.92
C SER A 52 6.14 -21.35 -4.98
N LYS A 53 7.31 -20.73 -5.10
CA LYS A 53 8.43 -20.94 -4.15
C LYS A 53 8.08 -20.45 -2.75
N ASP A 54 7.49 -19.25 -2.66
CA ASP A 54 7.02 -18.67 -1.40
C ASP A 54 5.97 -19.56 -0.74
N VAL A 55 4.95 -19.98 -1.50
CA VAL A 55 3.87 -20.85 -0.99
C VAL A 55 4.43 -22.19 -0.51
N ALA A 56 5.31 -22.83 -1.27
CA ALA A 56 5.90 -24.11 -0.88
C ALA A 56 6.77 -24.00 0.40
N ALA A 57 7.53 -22.92 0.54
CA ALA A 57 8.33 -22.67 1.75
C ALA A 57 7.45 -22.37 2.98
N ALA A 58 6.30 -21.73 2.76
CA ALA A 58 5.35 -21.32 3.79
C ALA A 58 4.42 -22.44 4.26
N GLU A 59 4.18 -23.47 3.44
CA GLU A 59 3.08 -24.44 3.61
C GLU A 59 3.16 -25.22 4.93
N ALA A 60 4.36 -25.49 5.43
CA ALA A 60 4.58 -26.20 6.68
C ALA A 60 4.45 -25.31 7.94
N GLU A 61 4.61 -23.99 7.80
CA GLU A 61 4.69 -23.05 8.93
C GLU A 61 3.44 -22.17 9.09
N LEU A 62 2.73 -21.91 7.98
CA LEU A 62 1.62 -20.97 7.93
C LEU A 62 0.27 -21.72 7.84
N GLY A 63 -0.69 -21.27 8.65
CA GLY A 63 -2.06 -21.81 8.59
C GLY A 63 -2.74 -21.51 7.25
N ALA A 64 -3.71 -22.35 6.87
CA ALA A 64 -4.40 -22.31 5.57
C ALA A 64 -4.89 -20.90 5.16
N ALA A 65 -5.43 -20.12 6.11
CA ALA A 65 -5.90 -18.77 5.85
C ALA A 65 -4.79 -17.76 5.47
N LYS A 66 -3.54 -17.98 5.90
CA LYS A 66 -2.40 -17.16 5.49
C LYS A 66 -1.84 -17.62 4.15
N ILE A 67 -1.82 -18.93 3.89
CA ILE A 67 -1.44 -19.49 2.58
C ILE A 67 -2.37 -18.99 1.48
N ASP A 68 -3.68 -18.96 1.73
CA ASP A 68 -4.67 -18.42 0.79
C ASP A 68 -4.38 -16.96 0.42
N ARG A 69 -4.02 -16.13 1.41
CA ARG A 69 -3.64 -14.72 1.20
C ARG A 69 -2.28 -14.54 0.51
N LEU A 70 -1.38 -15.51 0.66
CA LEU A 70 -0.06 -15.51 0.03
C LEU A 70 -0.12 -15.86 -1.46
N ARG A 71 -1.09 -16.68 -1.87
CA ARG A 71 -1.17 -17.22 -3.22
C ARG A 71 -1.58 -16.16 -4.26
N ILE A 72 -0.80 -16.04 -5.33
CA ILE A 72 -1.11 -15.21 -6.50
C ILE A 72 -1.72 -16.13 -7.58
N THR A 73 -3.04 -16.24 -7.57
CA THR A 73 -3.78 -16.91 -8.65
C THR A 73 -3.95 -15.99 -9.86
N ASP A 74 -4.43 -16.53 -10.98
CA ASP A 74 -4.76 -15.73 -12.17
C ASP A 74 -5.74 -14.60 -11.85
N LYS A 75 -6.73 -14.91 -11.00
CA LYS A 75 -7.70 -13.92 -10.54
C LYS A 75 -7.02 -12.81 -9.75
N VAL A 76 -6.17 -13.16 -8.78
CA VAL A 76 -5.45 -12.15 -7.97
C VAL A 76 -4.54 -11.29 -8.84
N LEU A 77 -3.88 -11.88 -9.83
CA LEU A 77 -3.05 -11.13 -10.78
C LEU A 77 -3.86 -10.17 -11.64
N GLU A 78 -5.00 -10.62 -12.16
CA GLU A 78 -5.89 -9.75 -12.93
C GLU A 78 -6.50 -8.65 -12.06
N ASP A 79 -6.92 -8.96 -10.83
CA ASP A 79 -7.43 -7.98 -9.88
C ASP A 79 -6.38 -6.87 -9.59
N MET A 80 -5.10 -7.23 -9.45
CA MET A 80 -4.01 -6.25 -9.31
C MET A 80 -3.86 -5.35 -10.55
N ALA A 81 -3.93 -5.94 -11.75
CA ALA A 81 -3.79 -5.20 -12.99
C ALA A 81 -4.97 -4.25 -13.24
N ILE A 82 -6.20 -4.72 -13.00
CA ILE A 82 -7.42 -3.90 -13.07
C ILE A 82 -7.35 -2.77 -12.03
N GLY A 83 -6.95 -3.06 -10.80
CA GLY A 83 -6.81 -2.04 -9.74
C GLY A 83 -5.87 -0.90 -10.13
N LEU A 84 -4.75 -1.20 -10.80
CA LEU A 84 -3.84 -0.17 -11.33
C LEU A 84 -4.50 0.66 -12.44
N GLU A 85 -5.27 0.04 -13.33
CA GLU A 85 -6.00 0.72 -14.41
C GLU A 85 -7.08 1.64 -13.84
N GLU A 86 -7.82 1.19 -12.82
CA GLU A 86 -8.79 2.00 -12.09
C GLU A 86 -8.12 3.20 -11.41
N VAL A 87 -6.99 2.99 -10.73
CA VAL A 87 -6.22 4.08 -10.10
C VAL A 87 -5.72 5.08 -11.15
N ALA A 88 -5.35 4.63 -12.35
CA ALA A 88 -4.96 5.51 -13.44
C ALA A 88 -6.12 6.39 -13.96
N GLN A 89 -7.37 5.95 -13.80
CA GLN A 89 -8.56 6.71 -14.20
C GLN A 89 -8.99 7.76 -13.17
N LEU A 90 -8.57 7.62 -11.90
CA LEU A 90 -8.87 8.60 -10.87
C LEU A 90 -8.33 9.99 -11.24
N SER A 91 -9.00 11.05 -10.80
CA SER A 91 -8.46 12.40 -10.90
C SER A 91 -7.15 12.52 -10.14
N ASP A 92 -6.20 13.28 -10.67
CA ASP A 92 -4.94 13.50 -9.98
C ASP A 92 -5.16 14.43 -8.77
N PRO A 93 -4.88 13.98 -7.54
CA PRO A 93 -5.06 14.83 -6.36
C PRO A 93 -3.99 15.93 -6.27
N VAL A 94 -2.82 15.75 -6.89
CA VAL A 94 -1.67 16.64 -6.75
C VAL A 94 -1.89 17.94 -7.52
N GLY A 95 -1.66 19.08 -6.87
CA GLY A 95 -1.84 20.39 -7.48
C GLY A 95 -3.29 20.87 -7.49
N SER A 96 -4.25 20.08 -7.01
CA SER A 96 -5.63 20.52 -6.86
C SER A 96 -5.72 21.69 -5.88
N ILE A 97 -6.33 22.79 -6.32
CA ILE A 97 -6.54 24.00 -5.50
C ILE A 97 -7.98 23.97 -4.98
N GLY A 98 -8.11 23.99 -3.66
CA GLY A 98 -9.40 24.10 -2.99
C GLY A 98 -9.91 25.55 -2.98
N LYS A 99 -10.48 25.96 -1.85
CA LYS A 99 -11.04 27.30 -1.68
C LYS A 99 -9.96 28.38 -1.84
N MET A 100 -10.22 29.34 -2.74
CA MET A 100 -9.47 30.59 -2.87
C MET A 100 -10.29 31.77 -2.35
N TRP A 101 -9.61 32.78 -1.80
CA TRP A 101 -10.23 34.04 -1.42
C TRP A 101 -9.26 35.20 -1.52
N THR A 102 -9.79 36.41 -1.75
CA THR A 102 -9.02 37.64 -1.78
C THR A 102 -9.14 38.37 -0.44
N ARG A 103 -8.00 38.77 0.13
CA ARG A 103 -7.92 39.56 1.36
C ARG A 103 -8.24 41.04 1.07
N PRO A 104 -8.63 41.84 2.08
CA PRO A 104 -8.91 43.27 1.88
C PRO A 104 -7.76 44.09 1.29
N ASN A 105 -6.51 43.61 1.41
CA ASN A 105 -5.32 44.21 0.83
C ASN A 105 -5.01 43.74 -0.61
N GLY A 106 -5.92 42.99 -1.25
CA GLY A 106 -5.75 42.49 -2.62
C GLY A 106 -4.99 41.16 -2.76
N MET A 107 -4.46 40.60 -1.66
CA MET A 107 -3.72 39.33 -1.70
C MET A 107 -4.67 38.14 -1.92
N GLN A 108 -4.36 37.30 -2.90
CA GLN A 108 -5.06 36.02 -3.12
C GLN A 108 -4.46 34.92 -2.26
N VAL A 109 -5.30 34.20 -1.53
CA VAL A 109 -4.90 33.06 -0.69
C VAL A 109 -5.67 31.83 -1.16
N GLY A 110 -4.96 30.71 -1.30
CA GLY A 110 -5.53 29.41 -1.65
C GLY A 110 -4.82 28.28 -0.92
N ARG A 111 -5.46 27.11 -0.89
CA ARG A 111 -4.87 25.88 -0.38
C ARG A 111 -4.73 24.88 -1.51
N MET A 112 -3.50 24.41 -1.73
CA MET A 112 -3.17 23.42 -2.75
C MET A 112 -2.84 22.08 -2.08
N THR A 113 -3.30 20.99 -2.69
CA THR A 113 -2.92 19.63 -2.30
C THR A 113 -1.53 19.29 -2.85
N ILE A 114 -0.64 18.83 -1.99
CA ILE A 114 0.69 18.32 -2.35
C ILE A 114 0.85 16.88 -1.85
N PRO A 115 1.76 16.09 -2.43
CA PRO A 115 2.10 14.77 -1.89
C PRO A 115 2.65 14.91 -0.47
N LEU A 116 2.54 13.84 0.31
CA LEU A 116 3.17 13.76 1.63
C LEU A 116 4.69 13.66 1.51
N GLY A 117 5.19 12.90 0.53
CA GLY A 117 6.61 12.68 0.29
C GLY A 117 6.92 11.19 0.14
N VAL A 118 7.50 10.59 1.17
CA VAL A 118 7.85 9.16 1.21
C VAL A 118 6.93 8.43 2.19
N ILE A 119 6.30 7.36 1.72
CA ILE A 119 5.43 6.51 2.52
C ILE A 119 6.10 5.16 2.71
N GLY A 120 6.31 4.73 3.95
CA GLY A 120 6.72 3.36 4.24
C GLY A 120 5.50 2.49 4.55
N ILE A 121 5.42 1.29 3.97
CA ILE A 121 4.29 0.39 4.17
C ILE A 121 4.81 -0.97 4.59
N ILE A 122 4.36 -1.43 5.76
CA ILE A 122 4.79 -2.68 6.36
C ILE A 122 3.59 -3.63 6.39
N TYR A 123 3.68 -4.78 5.74
CA TYR A 123 2.55 -5.70 5.56
C TYR A 123 2.95 -7.17 5.67
N GLU A 124 1.94 -8.04 5.84
CA GLU A 124 2.12 -9.48 6.05
C GLU A 124 1.23 -10.31 5.12
N SER A 125 1.80 -11.42 4.62
CA SER A 125 1.16 -12.52 3.91
C SER A 125 0.24 -12.11 2.76
N ARG A 126 0.55 -11.01 2.07
CA ARG A 126 -0.27 -10.45 0.97
C ARG A 126 0.59 -9.79 -0.10
N PRO A 127 1.12 -10.54 -1.07
CA PRO A 127 1.92 -9.98 -2.16
C PRO A 127 1.18 -8.93 -2.98
N ASN A 128 -0.15 -9.02 -3.08
CA ASN A 128 -0.94 -8.04 -3.83
C ASN A 128 -0.86 -6.61 -3.25
N VAL A 129 -0.63 -6.48 -1.95
CA VAL A 129 -0.46 -5.18 -1.29
C VAL A 129 0.75 -4.42 -1.87
N THR A 130 1.77 -5.13 -2.35
CA THR A 130 2.91 -4.52 -3.07
C THR A 130 2.43 -3.64 -4.22
N VAL A 131 1.50 -4.14 -5.02
CA VAL A 131 0.99 -3.47 -6.22
C VAL A 131 -0.04 -2.40 -5.85
N ASP A 132 -1.05 -2.78 -5.07
CA ASP A 132 -2.15 -1.88 -4.69
C ASP A 132 -1.62 -0.61 -4.00
N ALA A 133 -0.68 -0.79 -3.08
CA ALA A 133 -0.13 0.30 -2.31
C ALA A 133 0.81 1.17 -3.14
N ALA A 134 1.64 0.57 -4.01
CA ALA A 134 2.48 1.32 -4.93
C ALA A 134 1.64 2.18 -5.88
N GLY A 135 0.60 1.61 -6.48
CA GLY A 135 -0.26 2.31 -7.43
C GLY A 135 -0.87 3.59 -6.85
N LEU A 136 -1.47 3.48 -5.65
CA LEU A 136 -2.05 4.63 -4.95
C LEU A 136 -1.00 5.67 -4.54
N CYS A 137 0.15 5.23 -4.00
CA CYS A 137 1.22 6.15 -3.61
C CYS A 137 1.72 6.97 -4.80
N LEU A 138 1.98 6.28 -5.93
CA LEU A 138 2.47 6.89 -7.15
C LEU A 138 1.46 7.85 -7.75
N LYS A 139 0.18 7.48 -7.83
CA LYS A 139 -0.90 8.36 -8.31
C LYS A 139 -0.94 9.67 -7.50
N ALA A 140 -0.81 9.55 -6.18
CA ALA A 140 -0.75 10.69 -5.26
C ALA A 140 0.62 11.41 -5.22
N GLY A 141 1.56 11.07 -6.10
CA GLY A 141 2.86 11.73 -6.24
C GLY A 141 3.87 11.41 -5.13
N ASN A 142 3.67 10.33 -4.38
CA ASN A 142 4.56 9.89 -3.31
C ASN A 142 5.52 8.81 -3.82
N ALA A 143 6.70 8.73 -3.21
CA ALA A 143 7.52 7.52 -3.27
C ALA A 143 7.10 6.55 -2.17
N VAL A 144 7.34 5.26 -2.37
CA VAL A 144 6.97 4.21 -1.42
C VAL A 144 8.13 3.25 -1.14
N ILE A 145 8.31 2.91 0.14
CA ILE A 145 9.16 1.80 0.59
C ILE A 145 8.27 0.71 1.17
N LEU A 146 8.36 -0.48 0.60
CA LEU A 146 7.50 -1.61 0.88
C LEU A 146 8.31 -2.66 1.66
N ARG A 147 7.81 -3.05 2.83
CA ARG A 147 8.35 -4.18 3.59
C ARG A 147 7.24 -5.20 3.79
N GLY A 148 7.25 -6.24 2.97
CA GLY A 148 6.37 -7.39 3.12
C GLY A 148 6.86 -8.39 4.17
N GLY A 149 6.04 -9.40 4.43
CA GLY A 149 6.43 -10.55 5.24
C GLY A 149 7.54 -11.37 4.58
N SER A 150 8.35 -12.04 5.40
CA SER A 150 9.45 -12.89 4.93
C SER A 150 8.97 -14.06 4.07
N GLU A 151 7.74 -14.51 4.31
CA GLU A 151 7.06 -15.57 3.56
C GLU A 151 6.73 -15.20 2.11
N ALA A 152 6.81 -13.92 1.73
CA ALA A 152 6.44 -13.42 0.41
C ALA A 152 7.63 -12.77 -0.32
N ILE A 153 8.87 -13.05 0.11
CA ILE A 153 10.04 -12.30 -0.32
C ILE A 153 10.31 -12.44 -1.82
N ASN A 154 10.11 -13.63 -2.39
CA ASN A 154 10.35 -13.87 -3.82
C ASN A 154 9.29 -13.14 -4.66
N SER A 155 8.02 -13.29 -4.28
CA SER A 155 6.89 -12.59 -4.91
C SER A 155 7.06 -11.07 -4.86
N ASN A 156 7.36 -10.52 -3.69
CA ASN A 156 7.50 -9.06 -3.51
C ASN A 156 8.69 -8.50 -4.30
N SER A 157 9.80 -9.24 -4.37
CA SER A 157 10.98 -8.81 -5.14
C SER A 157 10.72 -8.83 -6.65
N CYS A 158 10.05 -9.87 -7.15
CA CYS A 158 9.63 -9.97 -8.55
C CYS A 158 8.62 -8.87 -8.92
N LEU A 159 7.62 -8.62 -8.07
CA LEU A 159 6.68 -7.52 -8.30
C LEU A 159 7.40 -6.16 -8.29
N ALA A 160 8.33 -5.94 -7.36
CA ALA A 160 9.08 -4.69 -7.30
C ALA A 160 9.87 -4.40 -8.58
N SER A 161 10.58 -5.39 -9.12
CA SER A 161 11.36 -5.19 -10.36
C SER A 161 10.47 -4.82 -11.54
N ILE A 162 9.30 -5.48 -11.65
CA ILE A 162 8.30 -5.17 -12.68
C ILE A 162 7.76 -3.74 -12.53
N LEU A 163 7.40 -3.33 -11.31
CA LEU A 163 6.91 -1.98 -11.04
C LEU A 163 7.99 -0.92 -11.36
N GLN A 164 9.25 -1.19 -11.03
CA GLN A 164 10.38 -0.31 -11.35
C GLN A 164 10.64 -0.21 -12.86
N GLU A 165 10.46 -1.30 -13.61
CA GLU A 165 10.53 -1.27 -15.08
C GLU A 165 9.42 -0.37 -15.65
N ALA A 166 8.18 -0.53 -15.18
CA ALA A 166 7.06 0.29 -15.63
C ALA A 166 7.26 1.79 -15.35
N LEU A 167 7.81 2.13 -14.18
CA LEU A 167 8.16 3.51 -13.85
C LEU A 167 9.13 4.12 -14.86
N LYS A 168 10.17 3.37 -15.24
CA LYS A 168 11.15 3.81 -16.25
C LYS A 168 10.51 4.02 -17.61
N LYS A 169 9.57 3.16 -18.03
CA LYS A 169 8.79 3.34 -19.27
C LYS A 169 7.94 4.62 -19.24
N GLY A 170 7.43 5.00 -18.07
CA GLY A 170 6.72 6.26 -17.84
C GLY A 170 7.62 7.50 -17.67
N GLY A 171 8.95 7.36 -17.76
CA GLY A 171 9.90 8.45 -17.53
C GLY A 171 10.02 8.87 -16.06
N LEU A 172 9.63 7.99 -15.13
CA LEU A 172 9.65 8.23 -13.69
C LEU A 172 10.83 7.51 -13.02
N PRO A 173 11.32 7.99 -11.87
CA PRO A 173 12.42 7.34 -11.15
C PRO A 173 12.00 5.96 -10.64
N GLY A 174 12.79 4.93 -10.92
CA GLY A 174 12.50 3.56 -10.44
C GLY A 174 12.50 3.48 -8.92
N GLU A 175 13.35 4.27 -8.26
CA GLU A 175 13.48 4.36 -6.81
C GLU A 175 12.25 4.94 -6.11
N ALA A 176 11.23 5.40 -6.87
CA ALA A 176 9.92 5.77 -6.32
C ALA A 176 9.15 4.56 -5.77
N VAL A 177 9.48 3.34 -6.19
CA VAL A 177 8.99 2.09 -5.57
C VAL A 177 10.19 1.26 -5.18
N GLN A 178 10.33 0.97 -3.89
CA GLN A 178 11.39 0.10 -3.39
C GLN A 178 10.81 -0.97 -2.48
N VAL A 179 11.33 -2.20 -2.57
CA VAL A 179 11.01 -3.29 -1.65
C VAL A 179 12.25 -3.62 -0.82
N VAL A 180 12.08 -3.77 0.49
CA VAL A 180 13.13 -4.24 1.40
C VAL A 180 13.43 -5.70 1.08
N SER A 181 14.65 -5.98 0.62
CA SER A 181 15.08 -7.29 0.11
C SER A 181 15.60 -8.27 1.19
N THR A 182 15.69 -7.83 2.44
CA THR A 182 16.10 -8.68 3.57
C THR A 182 14.90 -9.16 4.38
N THR A 183 14.98 -10.40 4.86
CA THR A 183 13.98 -10.99 5.77
C THR A 183 14.26 -10.62 7.24
N ASP A 184 15.40 -10.01 7.53
CA ASP A 184 15.79 -9.62 8.90
C ASP A 184 14.80 -8.60 9.49
N ARG A 185 14.30 -8.92 10.69
CA ARG A 185 13.36 -8.05 11.41
C ARG A 185 13.97 -6.71 11.81
N GLN A 186 15.29 -6.65 11.99
CA GLN A 186 16.01 -5.41 12.29
C GLN A 186 15.79 -4.35 11.21
N ALA A 187 15.56 -4.74 9.95
CA ALA A 187 15.28 -3.81 8.87
C ALA A 187 14.04 -2.95 9.15
N VAL A 188 13.01 -3.53 9.78
CA VAL A 188 11.81 -2.77 10.16
C VAL A 188 12.16 -1.72 11.20
N THR A 189 12.85 -2.11 12.27
CA THR A 189 13.24 -1.18 13.34
C THR A 189 14.14 -0.05 12.82
N GLU A 190 15.07 -0.36 11.90
CA GLU A 190 15.92 0.67 11.29
C GLU A 190 15.15 1.60 10.36
N LEU A 191 14.17 1.08 9.61
CA LEU A 191 13.27 1.88 8.76
C LEU A 191 12.40 2.84 9.59
N LEU A 192 11.91 2.38 10.75
CA LEU A 192 11.07 3.17 11.66
C LEU A 192 11.79 4.35 12.33
N LYS A 193 13.13 4.39 12.27
CA LYS A 193 14.01 5.49 12.72
C LYS A 193 14.41 6.46 11.60
N GLN A 194 13.86 6.30 10.40
CA GLN A 194 14.20 7.16 9.25
C GLN A 194 13.23 8.35 9.12
N GLU A 195 12.81 8.99 10.22
CA GLU A 195 11.84 10.12 10.17
C GLU A 195 12.31 11.31 9.33
N GLU A 196 13.63 11.47 9.13
CA GLU A 196 14.19 12.51 8.27
C GLU A 196 13.88 12.27 6.78
N ASN A 197 13.60 11.02 6.40
CA ASN A 197 13.42 10.61 5.00
C ASN A 197 12.04 10.02 4.72
N ILE A 198 11.36 9.46 5.73
CA ILE A 198 10.03 8.83 5.62
C ILE A 198 9.01 9.70 6.37
N ASP A 199 8.02 10.21 5.63
CA ASP A 199 7.05 11.18 6.13
C ASP A 199 5.81 10.50 6.75
N LEU A 200 5.53 9.25 6.38
CA LEU A 200 4.40 8.47 6.91
C LEU A 200 4.70 6.97 6.91
N ILE A 201 4.29 6.25 7.95
CA ILE A 201 4.29 4.77 7.96
C ILE A 201 2.86 4.20 8.03
N ILE A 202 2.59 3.15 7.25
CA ILE A 202 1.29 2.46 7.19
C ILE A 202 1.47 0.96 7.47
N PRO A 203 1.13 0.46 8.67
CA PRO A 203 1.10 -0.97 8.94
C PRO A 203 -0.18 -1.61 8.40
N ARG A 204 -0.06 -2.76 7.73
CA ARG A 204 -1.15 -3.56 7.16
C ARG A 204 -0.98 -5.03 7.53
N GLY A 205 -1.42 -5.41 8.71
CA GLY A 205 -1.26 -6.78 9.21
C GLY A 205 -2.08 -7.04 10.47
N GLY A 206 -1.61 -7.99 11.28
CA GLY A 206 -2.24 -8.29 12.57
C GLY A 206 -2.07 -7.16 13.59
N GLU A 207 -2.82 -7.26 14.70
CA GLU A 207 -2.75 -6.30 15.80
C GLU A 207 -1.33 -6.17 16.38
N SER A 208 -0.59 -7.28 16.48
CA SER A 208 0.79 -7.30 16.97
C SER A 208 1.72 -6.45 16.11
N LEU A 209 1.63 -6.57 14.78
CA LEU A 209 2.41 -5.76 13.85
C LEU A 209 2.07 -4.28 13.98
N ILE A 210 0.78 -3.96 14.00
CA ILE A 210 0.32 -2.56 14.11
C ILE A 210 0.84 -1.97 15.42
N ARG A 211 0.71 -2.67 16.54
CA ARG A 211 1.20 -2.23 17.84
C ARG A 211 2.72 -2.02 17.84
N PHE A 212 3.46 -2.98 17.31
CA PHE A 212 4.93 -2.88 17.19
C PHE A 212 5.35 -1.63 16.39
N VAL A 213 4.75 -1.40 15.22
CA VAL A 213 5.06 -0.22 14.40
C VAL A 213 4.75 1.07 15.15
N VAL A 214 3.62 1.11 15.85
CA VAL A 214 3.21 2.30 16.61
C VAL A 214 4.14 2.64 17.75
N GLU A 215 4.63 1.62 18.46
CA GLU A 215 5.51 1.80 19.60
C GLU A 215 6.93 2.22 19.20
N ASN A 216 7.35 1.95 17.95
CA ASN A 216 8.72 2.15 17.50
C ASN A 216 8.89 3.20 16.38
N ALA A 217 7.81 3.64 15.73
CA ALA A 217 7.87 4.64 14.66
C ALA A 217 8.16 6.04 15.22
N HIS A 218 9.17 6.70 14.64
CA HIS A 218 9.46 8.10 14.94
C HIS A 218 8.65 9.08 14.06
N MET A 219 8.11 8.59 12.93
CA MET A 219 7.24 9.34 12.03
C MET A 219 5.75 9.05 12.31
N PRO A 220 4.81 9.88 11.81
CA PRO A 220 3.38 9.61 11.93
C PRO A 220 2.98 8.24 11.38
N VAL A 221 2.03 7.59 12.08
CA VAL A 221 1.50 6.27 11.70
C VAL A 221 0.04 6.38 11.29
N LEU A 222 -0.30 6.00 10.05
CA LEU A 222 -1.69 5.87 9.59
C LEU A 222 -2.13 4.41 9.76
N LYS A 223 -3.12 4.18 10.62
CA LYS A 223 -3.56 2.84 11.04
C LYS A 223 -5.01 2.85 11.49
N HIS A 224 -5.61 1.67 11.54
CA HIS A 224 -6.76 1.37 12.39
C HIS A 224 -6.32 0.33 13.42
N TYR A 225 -6.90 0.36 14.63
CA TYR A 225 -6.66 -0.68 15.63
C TYR A 225 -7.62 -1.86 15.36
N LYS A 226 -8.49 -2.17 16.32
CA LYS A 226 -9.56 -3.15 16.15
C LYS A 226 -10.74 -2.53 15.43
N GLY A 227 -11.29 -3.28 14.50
CA GLY A 227 -12.61 -2.99 13.95
C GLY A 227 -13.67 -3.69 14.79
N VAL A 228 -14.10 -3.04 15.87
CA VAL A 228 -15.22 -3.51 16.70
C VAL A 228 -16.48 -2.79 16.24
N CYS A 229 -17.09 -3.30 15.18
CA CYS A 229 -18.24 -2.66 14.56
C CYS A 229 -19.52 -3.05 15.30
N HIS A 230 -20.35 -2.05 15.58
CA HIS A 230 -21.63 -2.21 16.27
C HIS A 230 -22.77 -1.89 15.31
N ILE A 231 -23.83 -2.67 15.36
CA ILE A 231 -25.14 -2.28 14.80
C ILE A 231 -26.06 -2.10 15.99
N PHE A 232 -26.82 -1.02 16.02
CA PHE A 232 -27.88 -0.80 17.01
C PHE A 232 -29.21 -0.86 16.30
N VAL A 233 -30.08 -1.78 16.71
CA VAL A 233 -31.45 -1.90 16.18
C VAL A 233 -32.39 -1.14 17.11
N ASP A 234 -32.82 0.03 16.66
CA ASP A 234 -33.75 0.86 17.41
C ASP A 234 -35.14 0.21 17.54
N ALA A 235 -35.89 0.58 18.59
CA ALA A 235 -37.24 0.08 18.81
C ALA A 235 -38.20 0.39 17.66
N SER A 236 -37.95 1.44 16.86
CA SER A 236 -38.74 1.80 15.68
C SER A 236 -38.21 1.21 14.37
N ALA A 237 -37.20 0.34 14.40
CA ALA A 237 -36.61 -0.21 13.19
C ALA A 237 -37.56 -1.19 12.48
N ASP A 238 -37.58 -1.15 11.14
CA ASP A 238 -38.20 -2.20 10.34
C ASP A 238 -37.44 -3.52 10.56
N VAL A 239 -38.15 -4.55 11.00
CA VAL A 239 -37.56 -5.83 11.42
C VAL A 239 -36.89 -6.54 10.24
N THR A 240 -37.50 -6.51 9.06
CA THR A 240 -36.97 -7.19 7.86
C THR A 240 -35.71 -6.50 7.33
N MET A 241 -35.69 -5.18 7.36
CA MET A 241 -34.50 -4.40 7.03
C MET A 241 -33.36 -4.67 8.04
N ALA A 242 -33.68 -4.65 9.34
CA ALA A 242 -32.70 -4.91 10.39
C ALA A 242 -32.06 -6.29 10.23
N GLU A 243 -32.86 -7.34 10.00
CA GLU A 243 -32.36 -8.70 9.75
C GLU A 243 -31.40 -8.74 8.56
N THR A 244 -31.79 -8.15 7.43
CA THR A 244 -31.00 -8.12 6.19
C THR A 244 -29.64 -7.44 6.41
N ILE A 245 -29.63 -6.29 7.07
CA ILE A 245 -28.42 -5.53 7.35
C ILE A 245 -27.51 -6.28 8.32
N CYS A 246 -28.05 -6.79 9.44
CA CYS A 246 -27.27 -7.51 10.45
C CYS A 246 -26.64 -8.78 9.88
N MET A 247 -27.41 -9.52 9.07
CA MET A 247 -26.92 -10.73 8.42
C MET A 247 -25.79 -10.39 7.45
N ASN A 248 -25.99 -9.42 6.55
CA ASN A 248 -24.94 -8.98 5.62
C ASN A 248 -23.66 -8.55 6.37
N ALA A 249 -23.82 -7.70 7.38
CA ALA A 249 -22.71 -7.11 8.12
C ALA A 249 -21.87 -8.15 8.88
N LYS A 250 -22.45 -9.28 9.32
CA LYS A 250 -21.66 -10.36 9.96
C LYS A 250 -21.15 -11.39 8.97
N VAL A 251 -22.00 -11.88 8.08
CA VAL A 251 -21.72 -13.14 7.36
C VAL A 251 -21.15 -12.97 5.97
N GLN A 252 -21.19 -11.78 5.37
CA GLN A 252 -20.62 -11.57 4.04
C GLN A 252 -19.13 -11.94 4.01
N ARG A 253 -18.38 -11.49 5.02
CA ARG A 253 -16.97 -11.83 5.19
C ARG A 253 -16.56 -11.67 6.67
N PRO A 254 -16.74 -12.69 7.53
CA PRO A 254 -16.45 -12.58 8.96
C PRO A 254 -14.98 -12.26 9.31
N GLY A 255 -14.06 -12.51 8.37
CA GLY A 255 -12.61 -12.35 8.58
C GLY A 255 -12.03 -10.96 8.26
N VAL A 256 -12.86 -9.94 8.00
CA VAL A 256 -12.42 -8.54 7.76
C VAL A 256 -12.79 -7.63 8.92
N CYS A 257 -12.07 -6.51 9.05
CA CYS A 257 -12.20 -5.61 10.19
C CYS A 257 -13.51 -4.82 10.24
N ASN A 258 -14.30 -4.76 9.16
CA ASN A 258 -15.57 -4.05 9.15
C ASN A 258 -16.78 -4.98 9.38
N ALA A 259 -16.56 -6.26 9.72
CA ALA A 259 -17.63 -7.17 10.09
C ALA A 259 -18.26 -6.75 11.43
N MET A 260 -19.58 -6.90 11.58
CA MET A 260 -20.27 -6.62 12.83
C MET A 260 -19.73 -7.53 13.95
N GLU A 261 -19.41 -6.98 15.11
CA GLU A 261 -19.00 -7.74 16.30
C GLU A 261 -19.99 -7.58 17.46
N THR A 262 -20.84 -6.57 17.40
CA THR A 262 -21.87 -6.31 18.43
C THR A 262 -23.16 -5.88 17.75
N LEU A 263 -24.27 -6.44 18.20
CA LEU A 263 -25.63 -6.12 17.80
C LEU A 263 -26.40 -5.62 19.04
#